data_AF-A0A1H3ERI1-F1
#
_entry.id   AF-A0A1H3ERI1-F1
#
_cell.length_a   1.000
_cell.length_b   1.000
_cell.length_c   1.000
_cell.angle_alpha   90.00
_cell.angle_beta   90.00
_cell.angle_gamma   90.00
#
_symmetry.space_group_name_H-M   'P 1'
#
loop_
_entity.id
_entity.type
_entity.pdbx_description
1 polymer ?
#
loop_
_entity_poly.entity_id
_entity_poly.type
_entity_poly.pdbx_seq_one_letter_code
_entity_poly.pdbx_strand_id
1 'polypeptide(L)'
;MSPNAIARLAAYCHIHDKPRVPTRAEQMVKKEQQQSWRSVRDALIKSHPFTGHLVRFLDPVPVIDSRLPTLLTDGRHLFINSHFAAHLPTRDSRFLLAHAAYHCIGGHFLPVGEKDIHRWNLACDHAVNYLAILERIDIPPEAVLYPSQAGCSPLAVYEWLARHPCPTHDRPLDIHQQDVVDTNRTATVIDPDFSPLPPSASRAHAWCEMALEHAEQRQRINSNVRNYLAVLAKK
;
A
#
# COMPACT_ATOMS: atom_id res chain seq x y z
N MET A 1 -0.46 5.15 -50.79
CA MET A 1 -1.60 5.26 -49.84
C MET A 1 -1.93 6.75 -49.70
N SER A 2 -3.20 7.13 -49.83
CA SER A 2 -3.62 8.55 -49.76
C SER A 2 -3.33 9.14 -48.37
N PRO A 3 -2.82 10.38 -48.25
CA PRO A 3 -2.62 11.08 -46.97
C PRO A 3 -3.89 11.11 -46.09
N ASN A 4 -5.06 10.98 -46.72
CA ASN A 4 -6.36 10.98 -46.06
C ASN A 4 -6.69 9.67 -45.31
N ALA A 5 -6.01 8.56 -45.60
CA ALA A 5 -6.19 7.29 -44.90
C ALA A 5 -5.43 7.24 -43.57
N ILE A 6 -4.23 7.84 -43.52
CA ILE A 6 -3.41 7.95 -42.30
C ILE A 6 -4.05 8.98 -41.35
N ALA A 7 -4.58 10.09 -41.87
CA ALA A 7 -5.33 11.06 -41.06
C ALA A 7 -6.63 10.46 -40.47
N ARG A 8 -7.32 9.56 -41.21
CA ARG A 8 -8.51 8.85 -40.72
C ARG A 8 -8.18 7.76 -39.70
N LEU A 9 -7.05 7.06 -39.85
CA LEU A 9 -6.54 6.12 -38.84
C LEU A 9 -6.07 6.84 -37.56
N ALA A 10 -5.39 7.98 -37.70
CA ALA A 10 -5.00 8.82 -36.57
C ALA A 10 -6.22 9.43 -35.84
N ALA A 11 -7.26 9.82 -36.58
CA ALA A 11 -8.53 10.27 -36.00
C ALA A 11 -9.35 9.13 -35.36
N TYR A 12 -9.17 7.88 -35.80
CA TYR A 12 -9.80 6.70 -35.17
C TYR A 12 -9.07 6.27 -33.89
N CYS A 13 -7.75 6.51 -33.80
CA CYS A 13 -6.94 6.20 -32.63
C CYS A 13 -6.98 7.27 -31.51
N HIS A 14 -7.79 8.33 -31.65
CA HIS A 14 -7.99 9.36 -30.61
C HIS A 14 -9.46 9.51 -30.20
N ILE A 15 -10.25 8.44 -30.32
CA ILE A 15 -11.47 8.33 -29.53
C ILE A 15 -11.00 8.13 -28.08
N HIS A 16 -11.07 9.20 -27.29
CA HIS A 16 -11.10 9.09 -25.84
C HIS A 16 -12.33 8.23 -25.49
N ASP A 17 -12.16 6.91 -25.45
CA ASP A 17 -13.19 6.03 -24.93
C ASP A 17 -13.51 6.53 -23.52
N LYS A 18 -14.77 6.90 -23.32
CA LYS A 18 -15.25 7.34 -22.01
C LYS A 18 -14.85 6.25 -21.00
N PRO A 19 -14.30 6.61 -19.84
CA PRO A 19 -13.91 5.61 -18.85
C PRO A 19 -15.10 4.69 -18.55
N ARG A 20 -14.87 3.39 -18.60
CA ARG A 20 -15.90 2.38 -18.32
C ARG A 20 -15.85 1.94 -16.86
N VAL A 21 -16.93 1.35 -16.39
CA VAL A 21 -16.95 0.60 -15.12
C VAL A 21 -16.44 -0.84 -15.33
N PRO A 22 -16.10 -1.58 -14.26
CA PRO A 22 -15.76 -2.99 -14.36
C PRO A 22 -16.88 -3.82 -15.01
N THR A 23 -16.51 -4.67 -15.95
CA THR A 23 -17.38 -5.62 -16.65
C THR A 23 -17.88 -6.71 -15.72
N ARG A 24 -18.90 -7.47 -16.15
CA ARG A 24 -19.43 -8.60 -15.36
C ARG A 24 -18.36 -9.64 -14.99
N ALA A 25 -17.43 -9.94 -15.90
CA ALA A 25 -16.34 -10.86 -15.64
C ALA A 25 -15.36 -10.29 -14.59
N GLU A 26 -15.00 -9.02 -14.72
CA GLU A 26 -14.16 -8.30 -13.75
C GLU A 26 -14.82 -8.24 -12.36
N GLN A 27 -16.15 -8.06 -12.29
CA GLN A 27 -16.89 -8.13 -11.02
C GLN A 27 -16.83 -9.52 -10.36
N MET A 28 -16.78 -10.60 -11.15
CA MET A 28 -16.56 -11.96 -10.62
C MET A 28 -15.15 -12.10 -10.03
N VAL A 29 -14.13 -11.60 -10.73
CA VAL A 29 -12.74 -11.58 -10.23
C VAL A 29 -12.65 -10.80 -8.92
N LYS A 30 -13.26 -9.62 -8.83
CA LYS A 30 -13.31 -8.82 -7.59
C LYS A 30 -13.92 -9.60 -6.44
N LYS A 31 -15.02 -10.33 -6.68
CA LYS A 31 -15.69 -11.15 -5.65
C LYS A 31 -14.82 -12.32 -5.17
N GLU A 32 -14.10 -12.97 -6.07
CA GLU A 32 -13.14 -14.03 -5.73
C GLU A 32 -12.00 -13.47 -4.87
N GLN A 33 -11.41 -12.34 -5.29
CA GLN A 33 -10.36 -11.68 -4.51
C GLN A 33 -10.88 -11.20 -3.16
N GLN A 34 -12.14 -10.75 -3.06
CA GLN A 34 -12.73 -10.31 -1.80
C GLN A 34 -12.75 -11.45 -0.77
N GLN A 35 -13.10 -12.66 -1.22
CA GLN A 35 -13.09 -13.84 -0.37
C GLN A 35 -11.66 -14.25 0.00
N SER A 36 -10.74 -14.25 -0.97
CA SER A 36 -9.33 -14.59 -0.76
C SER A 36 -8.67 -13.69 0.29
N TRP A 37 -8.81 -12.36 0.15
CA TRP A 37 -8.19 -11.39 1.06
C TRP A 37 -8.83 -11.38 2.46
N ARG A 38 -10.13 -11.69 2.57
CA ARG A 38 -10.74 -11.95 3.88
C ARG A 38 -10.13 -13.16 4.57
N SER A 39 -9.89 -14.25 3.84
CA SER A 39 -9.20 -15.42 4.37
C SER A 39 -7.74 -15.15 4.76
N VAL A 40 -7.03 -14.30 4.01
CA VAL A 40 -5.69 -13.81 4.38
C VAL A 40 -5.72 -13.03 5.69
N ARG A 41 -6.68 -12.09 5.83
CA ARG A 41 -6.89 -11.33 7.07
C ARG A 41 -7.18 -12.24 8.25
N ASP A 42 -8.08 -13.21 8.09
CA ASP A 42 -8.43 -14.18 9.12
C ASP A 42 -7.24 -15.05 9.54
N ALA A 43 -6.37 -15.39 8.59
CA ALA A 43 -5.14 -16.14 8.87
C ALA A 43 -4.15 -15.31 9.71
N LEU A 44 -3.94 -14.03 9.39
CA LEU A 44 -3.09 -13.13 10.18
C LEU A 44 -3.65 -12.93 11.59
N ILE A 45 -4.97 -12.71 11.70
CA ILE A 45 -5.69 -12.62 12.98
C ILE A 45 -5.38 -13.81 13.90
N LYS A 46 -5.32 -15.03 13.33
CA LYS A 46 -5.08 -16.26 14.09
C LYS A 46 -3.60 -16.48 14.43
N SER A 47 -2.69 -16.05 13.56
CA SER A 47 -1.26 -16.44 13.62
C SER A 47 -0.35 -15.37 14.23
N HIS A 48 -0.70 -14.09 14.15
CA HIS A 48 0.15 -12.97 14.58
C HIS A 48 -0.63 -12.09 15.57
N PRO A 49 -0.49 -12.23 16.89
CA PRO A 49 -1.35 -11.53 17.84
C PRO A 49 -1.33 -10.00 17.76
N PHE A 50 -0.18 -9.39 17.47
CA PHE A 50 -0.06 -7.93 17.32
C PHE A 50 -0.62 -7.49 15.96
N THR A 51 -0.02 -7.95 14.87
CA THR A 51 -0.47 -7.64 13.51
C THR A 51 -1.93 -8.03 13.25
N GLY A 52 -2.33 -9.18 13.75
CA GLY A 52 -3.68 -9.71 13.69
C GLY A 52 -4.72 -8.85 14.41
N HIS A 53 -4.35 -8.09 15.43
CA HIS A 53 -5.25 -7.11 16.03
C HIS A 53 -5.45 -5.91 15.09
N LEU A 54 -4.36 -5.39 14.54
CA LEU A 54 -4.33 -4.24 13.65
C LEU A 54 -5.15 -4.47 12.37
N VAL A 55 -4.94 -5.58 11.68
CA VAL A 55 -5.61 -5.86 10.40
C VAL A 55 -7.13 -6.02 10.53
N ARG A 56 -7.69 -6.17 11.75
CA ARG A 56 -9.15 -6.17 11.96
C ARG A 56 -9.81 -4.85 11.60
N PHE A 57 -9.04 -3.76 11.65
CA PHE A 57 -9.51 -2.40 11.41
C PHE A 57 -9.25 -1.92 9.98
N LEU A 58 -8.67 -2.79 9.14
CA LEU A 58 -8.38 -2.52 7.75
C LEU A 58 -9.20 -3.47 6.87
N ASP A 59 -10.12 -2.93 6.08
CA ASP A 59 -11.00 -3.72 5.23
C ASP A 59 -10.44 -3.90 3.82
N PRO A 60 -10.12 -5.13 3.37
CA PRO A 60 -9.72 -5.35 1.99
C PRO A 60 -10.88 -5.09 1.03
N VAL A 61 -10.68 -4.18 0.08
CA VAL A 61 -11.62 -3.81 -0.98
C VAL A 61 -10.94 -4.05 -2.34
N PRO A 62 -11.09 -5.25 -2.93
CA PRO A 62 -10.56 -5.51 -4.26
C PRO A 62 -11.34 -4.72 -5.32
N VAL A 63 -10.59 -4.01 -6.16
CA VAL A 63 -11.09 -3.13 -7.21
C VAL A 63 -10.42 -3.46 -8.55
N ILE A 64 -11.01 -3.01 -9.65
CA ILE A 64 -10.38 -2.99 -10.96
C ILE A 64 -10.46 -1.56 -11.49
N ASP A 65 -9.44 -0.77 -11.16
CA ASP A 65 -9.38 0.65 -11.47
C ASP A 65 -8.02 0.98 -12.11
N SER A 66 -8.03 1.72 -13.22
CA SER A 66 -6.79 2.09 -13.94
C SER A 66 -5.87 3.00 -13.14
N ARG A 67 -6.40 3.67 -12.11
CA ARG A 67 -5.66 4.60 -11.24
C ARG A 67 -4.89 3.88 -10.14
N LEU A 68 -5.14 2.58 -9.96
CA LEU A 68 -4.54 1.75 -8.91
C LEU A 68 -3.87 0.51 -9.53
N PRO A 69 -2.57 0.55 -9.90
CA PRO A 69 -1.87 -0.63 -10.41
C PRO A 69 -1.62 -1.73 -9.37
N THR A 70 -1.38 -1.40 -8.09
CA THR A 70 -1.10 -2.36 -7.02
C THR A 70 -2.12 -2.27 -5.89
N LEU A 71 -1.81 -1.52 -4.82
CA LEU A 71 -2.65 -1.35 -3.64
C LEU A 71 -2.47 0.03 -3.02
N LEU A 72 -3.46 0.44 -2.22
CA LEU A 72 -3.47 1.71 -1.49
C LEU A 72 -4.27 1.53 -0.20
N THR A 73 -3.80 2.11 0.89
CA THR A 73 -4.58 2.24 2.13
C THR A 73 -4.99 3.69 2.37
N ASP A 74 -6.25 3.90 2.77
CA ASP A 74 -6.72 5.20 3.28
C ASP A 74 -6.76 5.25 4.82
N GLY A 75 -6.33 4.18 5.49
CA GLY A 75 -6.42 4.01 6.94
C GLY A 75 -7.71 3.35 7.43
N ARG A 76 -8.62 2.95 6.55
CA ARG A 76 -9.83 2.15 6.88
C ARG A 76 -10.04 1.02 5.87
N HIS A 77 -9.75 1.30 4.61
CA HIS A 77 -9.83 0.36 3.51
C HIS A 77 -8.42 0.13 2.96
N LEU A 78 -8.16 -1.11 2.59
CA LEU A 78 -7.06 -1.50 1.74
C LEU A 78 -7.64 -1.78 0.35
N PHE A 79 -7.49 -0.84 -0.57
CA PHE A 79 -7.87 -1.04 -1.96
C PHE A 79 -6.79 -1.87 -2.65
N ILE A 80 -7.19 -2.93 -3.36
CA ILE A 80 -6.24 -3.81 -4.06
C ILE A 80 -6.70 -3.99 -5.50
N ASN A 81 -5.80 -3.77 -6.46
CA ASN A 81 -6.07 -4.13 -7.84
C ASN A 81 -6.24 -5.65 -7.96
N SER A 82 -7.41 -6.09 -8.43
CA SER A 82 -7.78 -7.51 -8.46
C SER A 82 -6.98 -8.30 -9.50
N HIS A 83 -6.51 -7.66 -10.58
CA HIS A 83 -5.61 -8.31 -11.53
C HIS A 83 -4.22 -8.51 -10.93
N PHE A 84 -3.70 -7.52 -10.20
CA PHE A 84 -2.46 -7.68 -9.44
C PHE A 84 -2.60 -8.79 -8.38
N ALA A 85 -3.65 -8.73 -7.56
CA ALA A 85 -3.91 -9.70 -6.51
C ALA A 85 -4.01 -11.15 -7.00
N ALA A 86 -4.59 -11.37 -8.18
CA ALA A 86 -4.76 -12.70 -8.75
C ALA A 86 -3.42 -13.43 -9.04
N HIS A 87 -2.31 -12.70 -9.14
CA HIS A 87 -0.99 -13.24 -9.40
C HIS A 87 -0.13 -13.38 -8.15
N LEU A 88 -0.63 -12.95 -6.98
CA LEU A 88 0.14 -13.02 -5.74
C LEU A 88 0.02 -14.39 -5.09
N PRO A 89 1.14 -15.00 -4.65
CA PRO A 89 1.07 -16.14 -3.74
C PRO A 89 0.53 -15.67 -2.38
N THR A 90 -0.14 -16.57 -1.65
CA THR A 90 -0.76 -16.25 -0.36
C THR A 90 0.22 -15.67 0.68
N ARG A 91 1.50 -16.07 0.62
CA ARG A 91 2.56 -15.51 1.47
C ARG A 91 2.68 -13.99 1.26
N ASP A 92 2.72 -13.56 0.01
CA ASP A 92 2.93 -12.15 -0.33
C ASP A 92 1.67 -11.34 -0.03
N SER A 93 0.46 -11.91 -0.20
CA SER A 93 -0.78 -11.26 0.25
C SER A 93 -0.82 -11.02 1.76
N ARG A 94 -0.30 -11.95 2.58
CA ARG A 94 -0.19 -11.75 4.04
C ARG A 94 0.75 -10.60 4.36
N PHE A 95 1.90 -10.57 3.71
CA PHE A 95 2.86 -9.50 3.86
C PHE A 95 2.26 -8.14 3.49
N LEU A 96 1.62 -8.02 2.31
CA LEU A 96 1.05 -6.75 1.85
C LEU A 96 -0.09 -6.25 2.75
N LEU A 97 -0.91 -7.14 3.31
CA LEU A 97 -1.95 -6.74 4.27
C LEU A 97 -1.33 -6.22 5.59
N ALA A 98 -0.28 -6.85 6.08
CA ALA A 98 0.44 -6.38 7.26
C ALA A 98 1.16 -5.05 7.00
N HIS A 99 1.88 -4.96 5.88
CA HIS A 99 2.53 -3.77 5.38
C HIS A 99 1.55 -2.58 5.32
N ALA A 100 0.39 -2.74 4.68
CA ALA A 100 -0.63 -1.70 4.62
C ALA A 100 -1.11 -1.24 6.01
N ALA A 101 -1.30 -2.18 6.96
CA ALA A 101 -1.66 -1.83 8.33
C ALA A 101 -0.54 -1.05 9.04
N TYR A 102 0.73 -1.33 8.75
CA TYR A 102 1.87 -0.61 9.30
C TYR A 102 2.04 0.78 8.69
N HIS A 103 1.72 0.98 7.40
CA HIS A 103 1.60 2.33 6.81
C HIS A 103 0.53 3.15 7.54
N CYS A 104 -0.55 2.51 8.01
CA CYS A 104 -1.55 3.20 8.82
C CYS A 104 -0.98 3.68 10.17
N ILE A 105 -0.15 2.86 10.84
CA ILE A 105 0.54 3.25 12.10
C ILE A 105 1.45 4.45 11.88
N GLY A 106 2.29 4.41 10.84
CA GLY A 106 3.19 5.52 10.48
C GLY A 106 2.45 6.75 9.94
N GLY A 107 1.16 6.64 9.66
CA GLY A 107 0.38 7.71 9.03
C GLY A 107 0.88 8.07 7.63
N HIS A 108 1.49 7.12 6.91
CA HIS A 108 2.12 7.35 5.60
C HIS A 108 1.11 7.64 4.48
N PHE A 109 -0.19 7.41 4.72
CA PHE A 109 -1.27 7.86 3.83
C PHE A 109 -1.56 9.37 3.92
N LEU A 110 -0.93 10.09 4.86
CA LEU A 110 -1.04 11.55 4.95
C LEU A 110 -0.16 12.23 3.89
N PRO A 111 -0.56 13.41 3.39
CA PRO A 111 0.31 14.23 2.54
C PRO A 111 1.61 14.56 3.26
N VAL A 112 2.72 14.54 2.53
CA VAL A 112 4.04 14.88 3.04
C VAL A 112 4.55 16.18 2.39
N GLY A 113 5.31 16.97 3.15
CA GLY A 113 5.97 18.18 2.64
C GLY A 113 7.34 17.92 2.00
N GLU A 114 7.75 16.66 1.87
CA GLU A 114 9.07 16.29 1.38
C GLU A 114 9.22 16.55 -0.13
N LYS A 115 10.40 17.02 -0.53
CA LYS A 115 10.66 17.42 -1.92
C LYS A 115 10.73 16.23 -2.88
N ASP A 116 11.22 15.09 -2.42
CA ASP A 116 11.38 13.88 -3.23
C ASP A 116 10.41 12.80 -2.74
N ILE A 117 9.24 12.74 -3.38
CA ILE A 117 8.16 11.83 -2.98
C ILE A 117 8.55 10.37 -3.16
N HIS A 118 9.27 10.03 -4.24
CA HIS A 118 9.73 8.65 -4.48
C HIS A 118 10.66 8.20 -3.34
N ARG A 119 11.62 9.04 -2.97
CA ARG A 119 12.53 8.76 -1.85
C ARG A 119 11.78 8.65 -0.52
N TRP A 120 10.76 9.46 -0.30
CA TRP A 120 9.92 9.36 0.89
C TRP A 120 9.17 8.03 0.95
N ASN A 121 8.56 7.62 -0.17
CA ASN A 121 7.86 6.34 -0.26
C ASN A 121 8.82 5.17 0.03
N LEU A 122 10.05 5.17 -0.53
CA LEU A 122 11.06 4.15 -0.21
C LEU A 122 11.44 4.09 1.27
N ALA A 123 11.50 5.24 1.93
CA ALA A 123 11.82 5.31 3.36
C ALA A 123 10.66 4.79 4.23
N CYS A 124 9.42 5.11 3.86
CA CYS A 124 8.21 4.56 4.47
C CYS A 124 8.15 3.04 4.33
N ASP A 125 8.32 2.51 3.11
CA ASP A 125 8.33 1.07 2.82
C ASP A 125 9.40 0.35 3.64
N HIS A 126 10.63 0.90 3.68
CA HIS A 126 11.69 0.33 4.50
C HIS A 126 11.28 0.20 5.97
N ALA A 127 10.70 1.26 6.54
CA ALA A 127 10.33 1.30 7.94
C ALA A 127 9.24 0.26 8.26
N VAL A 128 8.20 0.16 7.43
CA VAL A 128 7.14 -0.83 7.66
C VAL A 128 7.59 -2.26 7.36
N ASN A 129 8.50 -2.47 6.40
CA ASN A 129 9.05 -3.78 6.07
C ASN A 129 9.98 -4.26 7.20
N TYR A 130 10.70 -3.35 7.84
CA TYR A 130 11.45 -3.67 9.05
C TYR A 130 10.52 -4.11 10.19
N LEU A 131 9.36 -3.46 10.38
CA LEU A 131 8.36 -3.91 11.35
C LEU A 131 7.82 -5.32 11.02
N ALA A 132 7.61 -5.63 9.73
CA ALA A 132 7.22 -6.98 9.29
C ALA A 132 8.27 -8.04 9.70
N ILE A 133 9.56 -7.74 9.58
CA ILE A 133 10.65 -8.62 10.03
C ILE A 133 10.58 -8.84 11.56
N LEU A 134 10.35 -7.78 12.33
CA LEU A 134 10.25 -7.89 13.80
C LEU A 134 9.06 -8.76 14.24
N GLU A 135 7.97 -8.72 13.47
CA GLU A 135 6.76 -9.55 13.62
C GLU A 135 6.89 -10.93 12.97
N ARG A 136 8.05 -11.26 12.38
CA ARG A 136 8.35 -12.54 11.71
C ARG A 136 7.39 -12.85 10.56
N ILE A 137 6.95 -11.82 9.86
CA ILE A 137 6.19 -11.95 8.62
C ILE A 137 7.18 -12.10 7.47
N ASP A 138 7.00 -13.13 6.65
CA ASP A 138 7.85 -13.36 5.48
C ASP A 138 7.72 -12.20 4.49
N ILE A 139 8.83 -11.57 4.17
CA ILE A 139 8.90 -10.49 3.16
C ILE A 139 9.40 -11.06 1.82
N PRO A 140 8.85 -10.60 0.69
CA PRO A 140 9.32 -11.02 -0.62
C PRO A 140 10.70 -10.42 -0.93
N PRO A 141 11.55 -11.08 -1.75
CA PRO A 141 12.90 -10.60 -2.06
C PRO A 141 12.98 -9.19 -2.65
N GLU A 142 11.92 -8.78 -3.35
CA GLU A 142 11.77 -7.48 -3.99
C GLU A 142 11.28 -6.37 -3.04
N ALA A 143 10.91 -6.69 -1.79
CA ALA A 143 10.48 -5.70 -0.83
C ALA A 143 11.63 -4.74 -0.47
N VAL A 144 11.33 -3.44 -0.47
CA VAL A 144 12.29 -2.40 -0.11
C VAL A 144 12.79 -2.62 1.32
N LEU A 145 14.07 -2.92 1.45
CA LEU A 145 14.74 -3.06 2.73
C LEU A 145 16.22 -2.68 2.59
N TYR A 146 16.68 -1.74 3.40
CA TYR A 146 18.07 -1.34 3.49
C TYR A 146 18.65 -1.86 4.81
N PRO A 147 19.35 -3.02 4.84
CA PRO A 147 19.80 -3.62 6.10
C PRO A 147 20.65 -2.69 6.98
N SER A 148 21.43 -1.79 6.37
CA SER A 148 22.22 -0.78 7.09
C SER A 148 21.39 0.29 7.83
N GLN A 149 20.10 0.40 7.51
CA GLN A 149 19.17 1.37 8.11
C GLN A 149 18.13 0.68 9.01
N ALA A 150 18.33 -0.60 9.36
CA ALA A 150 17.45 -1.34 10.23
C ALA A 150 17.14 -0.59 11.54
N GLY A 151 15.86 -0.38 11.83
CA GLY A 151 15.42 0.31 13.03
C GLY A 151 15.49 1.84 12.98
N CYS A 152 15.91 2.43 11.85
CA CYS A 152 15.84 3.87 11.65
C CYS A 152 14.40 4.35 11.40
N SER A 153 14.15 5.64 11.67
CA SER A 153 12.88 6.29 11.32
C SER A 153 12.79 6.54 9.81
N PRO A 154 11.57 6.70 9.26
CA PRO A 154 11.40 7.10 7.86
C PRO A 154 12.22 8.34 7.49
N LEU A 155 12.24 9.38 8.33
CA LEU A 155 13.02 10.59 8.06
C LEU A 155 14.53 10.32 7.96
N ALA A 156 15.10 9.54 8.88
CA ALA A 156 16.53 9.20 8.85
C ALA A 156 16.90 8.38 7.60
N VAL A 157 16.02 7.45 7.19
CA VAL A 157 16.21 6.65 5.98
C VAL A 157 16.10 7.55 4.73
N TYR A 158 15.14 8.47 4.70
CA TYR A 158 14.97 9.44 3.63
C TYR A 158 16.20 10.34 3.46
N GLU A 159 16.77 10.85 4.56
CA GLU A 159 18.02 11.62 4.54
C GLU A 159 19.21 10.78 4.08
N TRP A 160 19.29 9.52 4.50
CA TRP A 160 20.33 8.59 4.05
C TRP A 160 20.23 8.30 2.55
N LEU A 161 19.01 8.11 2.03
CA LEU A 161 18.76 7.84 0.61
C LEU A 161 19.21 8.98 -0.31
N ALA A 162 19.33 10.21 0.19
CA ALA A 162 19.90 11.33 -0.58
C ALA A 162 21.35 11.10 -1.03
N ARG A 163 22.07 10.19 -0.36
CA ARG A 163 23.44 9.78 -0.69
C ARG A 163 23.52 8.35 -1.23
N HIS A 164 22.38 7.67 -1.39
CA HIS A 164 22.32 6.32 -1.91
C HIS A 164 22.48 6.35 -3.44
N PRO A 165 23.35 5.52 -4.04
CA PRO A 165 23.72 5.68 -5.44
C PRO A 165 22.59 5.36 -6.44
N CYS A 166 21.56 4.60 -6.06
CA CYS A 166 20.59 4.04 -7.02
C CYS A 166 19.10 3.96 -6.56
N PRO A 167 18.54 4.93 -5.81
CA PRO A 167 17.15 4.85 -5.32
C PRO A 167 16.09 4.77 -6.44
N THR A 168 16.46 5.14 -7.66
CA THR A 168 15.59 5.05 -8.85
C THR A 168 15.33 3.62 -9.34
N HIS A 169 16.13 2.65 -8.91
CA HIS A 169 15.93 1.23 -9.26
C HIS A 169 14.95 0.53 -8.32
N ASP A 170 14.83 1.04 -7.09
CA ASP A 170 13.90 0.54 -6.10
C ASP A 170 12.50 1.09 -6.37
N ARG A 171 11.48 0.26 -6.12
CA ARG A 171 10.08 0.62 -6.36
C ARG A 171 9.27 0.39 -5.09
N PRO A 172 8.50 1.39 -4.63
CA PRO A 172 7.49 1.17 -3.60
C PRO A 172 6.50 0.09 -4.04
N LEU A 173 6.03 -0.71 -3.08
CA LEU A 173 5.07 -1.79 -3.34
C LEU A 173 3.64 -1.27 -3.42
N ASP A 174 3.33 -0.24 -2.63
CA ASP A 174 2.03 0.40 -2.58
C ASP A 174 2.06 1.82 -3.16
N ILE A 175 0.88 2.39 -3.30
CA ILE A 175 0.67 3.71 -3.86
C ILE A 175 0.07 4.58 -2.76
N HIS A 176 0.71 5.71 -2.48
CA HIS A 176 0.15 6.68 -1.57
C HIS A 176 -0.91 7.53 -2.28
N GLN A 177 -1.90 8.01 -1.53
CA GLN A 177 -3.07 8.70 -2.09
C GLN A 177 -2.72 9.95 -2.92
N GLN A 178 -1.64 10.64 -2.57
CA GLN A 178 -1.13 11.78 -3.35
C GLN A 178 -0.64 11.40 -4.75
N ASP A 179 -0.20 10.15 -4.94
CA ASP A 179 0.35 9.63 -6.19
C ASP A 179 -0.75 9.20 -7.18
N VAL A 180 -1.99 9.01 -6.68
CA VAL A 180 -3.15 8.62 -7.51
C VAL A 180 -3.62 9.77 -8.41
N VAL A 181 -3.43 11.02 -7.99
CA VAL A 181 -4.01 12.23 -8.63
C VAL A 181 -3.53 12.42 -10.07
N ASP A 182 -2.30 11.99 -10.39
CA ASP A 182 -1.70 12.14 -11.72
C ASP A 182 -2.25 11.16 -12.78
N THR A 183 -3.00 10.13 -12.37
CA THR A 183 -3.50 9.09 -13.28
C THR A 183 -4.89 9.36 -13.88
N ASN A 184 -5.59 10.39 -13.41
CA ASN A 184 -6.98 10.68 -13.80
C ASN A 184 -7.14 11.04 -15.30
N ARG A 185 -6.09 11.55 -15.96
CA ARG A 185 -6.17 11.96 -17.37
C ARG A 185 -6.12 10.80 -18.37
N THR A 186 -5.67 9.63 -17.93
CA THR A 186 -5.47 8.43 -18.77
C THR A 186 -6.26 7.23 -18.27
N ALA A 187 -7.15 7.40 -17.29
CA ALA A 187 -7.90 6.32 -16.69
C ALA A 187 -8.92 5.73 -17.70
N THR A 188 -8.82 4.43 -17.96
CA THR A 188 -9.69 3.72 -18.91
C THR A 188 -10.82 2.95 -18.20
N VAL A 189 -10.56 2.49 -16.97
CA VAL A 189 -11.52 1.85 -16.08
C VAL A 189 -11.60 2.62 -14.78
N ILE A 190 -12.82 3.00 -14.39
CA ILE A 190 -13.13 3.66 -13.13
C ILE A 190 -14.03 2.74 -12.32
N ASP A 191 -13.51 2.19 -11.24
CA ASP A 191 -14.27 1.34 -10.33
C ASP A 191 -15.00 2.23 -9.32
N PRO A 192 -16.35 2.19 -9.24
CA PRO A 192 -17.08 2.94 -8.23
C PRO A 192 -16.71 2.53 -6.79
N ASP A 193 -16.19 1.30 -6.60
CA ASP A 193 -15.73 0.84 -5.29
C ASP A 193 -14.37 1.43 -4.90
N PHE A 194 -13.59 1.97 -5.86
CA PHE A 194 -12.34 2.67 -5.57
C PHE A 194 -12.62 4.13 -5.19
N SER A 195 -13.03 4.32 -3.93
CA SER A 195 -13.41 5.60 -3.35
C SER A 195 -12.64 5.84 -2.04
N PRO A 196 -11.34 6.19 -2.11
CA PRO A 196 -10.52 6.39 -0.92
C PRO A 196 -11.00 7.60 -0.12
N LEU A 197 -11.07 7.44 1.20
CA LEU A 197 -11.39 8.55 2.10
C LEU A 197 -10.32 9.63 2.06
N PRO A 198 -10.65 10.91 2.30
CA PRO A 198 -9.64 11.95 2.44
C PRO A 198 -8.65 11.63 3.57
N PRO A 199 -7.37 12.01 3.42
CA PRO A 199 -6.38 11.83 4.48
C PRO A 199 -6.82 12.49 5.78
N SER A 200 -6.58 11.84 6.91
CA SER A 200 -7.05 12.28 8.23
C SER A 200 -5.99 12.07 9.31
N ALA A 201 -5.52 13.17 9.90
CA ALA A 201 -4.56 13.12 10.99
C ALA A 201 -5.10 12.40 12.23
N SER A 202 -6.39 12.57 12.55
CA SER A 202 -7.02 11.85 13.66
C SER A 202 -7.08 10.34 13.42
N ARG A 203 -7.29 9.91 12.17
CA ARG A 203 -7.21 8.49 11.81
C ARG A 203 -5.80 7.93 11.97
N ALA A 204 -4.78 8.67 11.51
CA ALA A 204 -3.39 8.27 11.70
C ALA A 204 -3.02 8.17 13.19
N HIS A 205 -3.46 9.16 13.99
CA HIS A 205 -3.27 9.18 15.44
C HIS A 205 -3.91 7.97 16.12
N ALA A 206 -5.16 7.64 15.77
CA ALA A 206 -5.85 6.47 16.30
C ALA A 206 -5.15 5.15 15.98
N TRP A 207 -4.54 5.01 14.80
CA TRP A 207 -3.73 3.84 14.45
C TRP A 207 -2.47 3.73 15.31
N CYS A 208 -1.78 4.85 15.53
CA CYS A 208 -0.60 4.91 16.38
C CYS A 208 -0.94 4.54 17.84
N GLU A 209 -1.98 5.14 18.42
CA GLU A 209 -2.44 4.83 19.77
C GLU A 209 -2.84 3.36 19.92
N MET A 210 -3.67 2.84 19.01
CA MET A 210 -4.09 1.44 19.01
C MET A 210 -2.88 0.48 18.95
N ALA A 211 -1.87 0.78 18.14
CA ALA A 211 -0.67 -0.03 18.06
C ALA A 211 0.14 0.02 19.36
N LEU A 212 0.36 1.19 19.93
CA LEU A 212 1.11 1.36 21.18
C LEU A 212 0.39 0.68 22.36
N GLU A 213 -0.90 0.92 22.53
CA GLU A 213 -1.71 0.32 23.60
C GLU A 213 -1.70 -1.20 23.52
N HIS A 214 -1.90 -1.77 22.33
CA HIS A 214 -1.88 -3.22 22.16
C HIS A 214 -0.48 -3.82 22.38
N ALA A 215 0.58 -3.08 22.03
CA ALA A 215 1.97 -3.45 22.29
C ALA A 215 2.33 -3.45 23.79
N GLU A 216 1.68 -2.61 24.58
CA GLU A 216 1.87 -2.50 26.04
C GLU A 216 1.08 -3.56 26.81
N GLN A 217 -0.19 -3.77 26.48
CA GLN A 217 -1.08 -4.68 27.22
C GLN A 217 -0.68 -6.17 27.14
N ARG A 218 0.09 -6.56 26.12
CA ARG A 218 0.51 -7.95 25.91
C ARG A 218 1.90 -8.20 26.49
N GLN A 219 1.94 -8.96 27.59
CA GLN A 219 3.19 -9.45 28.22
C GLN A 219 4.12 -10.28 27.29
N ARG A 220 3.65 -10.67 26.09
CA ARG A 220 4.39 -11.53 25.13
C ARG A 220 4.67 -10.87 23.78
N ILE A 221 4.50 -9.55 23.64
CA ILE A 221 4.95 -8.86 22.42
C ILE A 221 6.47 -8.66 22.47
N ASN A 222 7.11 -8.87 21.33
CA ASN A 222 8.54 -8.70 21.14
C ASN A 222 8.94 -7.27 21.55
N SER A 223 9.88 -7.13 22.50
CA SER A 223 10.35 -5.82 22.96
C SER A 223 10.88 -4.95 21.83
N ASN A 224 11.42 -5.57 20.78
CA ASN A 224 11.89 -4.86 19.60
C ASN A 224 10.75 -4.20 18.82
N VAL A 225 9.58 -4.86 18.74
CA VAL A 225 8.38 -4.27 18.11
C VAL A 225 7.94 -3.04 18.88
N ARG A 226 7.79 -3.15 20.21
CA ARG A 226 7.40 -2.01 21.05
C ARG A 226 8.36 -0.83 20.91
N ASN A 227 9.67 -1.08 21.01
CA ASN A 227 10.67 -0.04 20.88
C ASN A 227 10.64 0.62 19.50
N TYR A 228 10.40 -0.17 18.45
CA TYR A 228 10.37 0.33 17.08
C TYR A 228 9.09 1.12 16.76
N LEU A 229 7.94 0.80 17.36
CA LEU A 229 6.71 1.60 17.18
C LEU A 229 6.91 3.07 17.58
N ALA A 230 7.65 3.32 18.66
CA ALA A 230 8.00 4.68 19.08
C ALA A 230 8.95 5.40 18.11
N VAL A 231 9.66 4.67 17.25
CA VAL A 231 10.49 5.22 16.17
C VAL A 231 9.66 5.45 14.92
N LEU A 232 8.80 4.50 14.55
CA LEU A 232 7.89 4.57 13.41
C LEU A 232 6.89 5.73 13.54
N ALA A 233 6.44 6.02 14.76
CA ALA A 233 5.53 7.13 15.04
C ALA A 233 6.19 8.52 15.01
N LYS A 234 7.53 8.60 14.95
CA LYS A 234 8.25 9.88 14.88
C LYS A 234 8.29 10.35 13.42
N LYS A 235 7.64 11.48 13.18
CA LYS A 235 7.74 12.23 11.91
C LYS A 235 9.00 13.09 11.89
#